data_AF-A0A6G1BL97-F1
#
_entry.id   AF-A0A6G1BL97-F1
#
_cell.length_a   1.000
_cell.length_b   1.000
_cell.length_c   1.000
_cell.angle_alpha   90.00
_cell.angle_beta   90.00
_cell.angle_gamma   90.00
#
_symmetry.space_group_name_H-M   'P 1'
#
loop_
_entity.id
_entity.type
_entity.pdbx_description
1 polymer ?
#
loop_
_entity_poly.entity_id
_entity_poly.type
_entity_poly.pdbx_seq_one_letter_code
_entity_poly.pdbx_strand_id
1 'polypeptide(L)'
;MASNKWVVDRVVNLLRDDPISGPKELQDELKNKCKIDVPYLRVFKDKERALDMINGQWDDSYDLLPTYRDELLRSVPSSVVELDIEENNGDVYFRRFFVALKPYINGFLQGCRPYIALDRKI
;
A
#
# COMPACT_ATOMS: atom_id res chain seq x y z
N MET A 1 5.13 -4.06 -34.91
CA MET A 1 4.39 -3.73 -33.66
C MET A 1 5.21 -4.23 -32.49
N ALA A 2 5.43 -3.41 -31.46
CA ALA A 2 6.12 -3.86 -30.26
C ALA A 2 5.24 -4.86 -29.48
N SER A 3 5.82 -5.97 -29.00
CA SER A 3 5.06 -6.98 -28.24
C SER A 3 4.63 -6.43 -26.88
N ASN A 4 3.51 -6.92 -26.32
CA ASN A 4 3.06 -6.54 -24.97
C ASN A 4 4.16 -6.76 -23.93
N LYS A 5 4.86 -7.89 -23.99
CA LYS A 5 5.91 -8.26 -23.04
C LYS A 5 7.08 -7.26 -23.05
N TRP A 6 7.52 -6.86 -24.23
CA TRP A 6 8.62 -5.91 -24.36
C TRP A 6 8.28 -4.52 -23.79
N VAL A 7 7.04 -4.06 -23.97
CA VAL A 7 6.58 -2.78 -23.41
C VAL A 7 6.49 -2.85 -21.89
N VAL A 8 5.94 -3.95 -21.33
CA VAL A 8 5.89 -4.18 -19.88
C VAL A 8 7.29 -4.22 -19.27
N ASP A 9 8.23 -4.97 -19.84
CA ASP A 9 9.61 -5.04 -19.34
C ASP A 9 10.29 -3.66 -19.31
N ARG A 10 9.99 -2.80 -20.29
CA ARG A 10 10.56 -1.44 -20.31
C ARG A 10 9.92 -0.56 -19.25
N VAL A 11 8.60 -0.61 -19.10
CA VAL A 11 7.85 0.12 -18.06
C VAL A 11 8.27 -0.32 -16.65
N VAL A 12 8.51 -1.62 -16.43
CA VAL A 12 9.05 -2.14 -15.15
C VAL A 12 10.39 -1.49 -14.82
N ASN A 13 11.32 -1.41 -15.78
CA ASN A 13 12.62 -0.81 -15.52
C ASN A 13 12.49 0.70 -15.21
N LEU A 14 11.62 1.42 -15.92
CA LEU A 14 11.37 2.84 -15.65
C LEU A 14 10.79 3.06 -14.24
N LEU A 15 9.82 2.23 -13.83
CA LEU A 15 9.20 2.33 -12.51
C LEU A 15 10.11 1.87 -11.37
N ARG A 16 11.14 1.06 -11.64
CA ARG A 16 12.19 0.75 -10.65
C ARG A 16 13.08 1.96 -10.38
N ASP A 17 13.35 2.77 -11.39
CA ASP A 17 14.15 3.98 -11.27
C ASP A 17 13.32 5.15 -10.69
N ASP A 18 12.07 5.31 -11.13
CA ASP A 18 11.11 6.29 -10.62
C ASP A 18 9.70 5.66 -10.43
N PRO A 19 9.36 5.20 -9.22
CA PRO A 19 8.08 4.54 -8.94
C PRO A 19 6.86 5.46 -9.07
N ILE A 20 7.06 6.79 -9.03
CA ILE A 20 5.98 7.78 -8.96
C ILE A 20 5.54 8.21 -10.37
N SER A 21 6.40 7.98 -11.37
CA SER A 21 6.19 8.30 -12.79
C SER A 21 4.76 8.00 -13.27
N GLY A 22 4.09 9.02 -13.78
CA GLY A 22 2.72 8.93 -14.27
C GLY A 22 2.60 8.16 -15.60
N PRO A 23 1.42 7.59 -15.92
CA PRO A 23 1.21 6.90 -17.19
C PRO A 23 1.48 7.79 -18.43
N LYS A 24 1.26 9.11 -18.29
CA LYS A 24 1.53 10.07 -19.38
C LYS A 24 3.03 10.29 -19.60
N GLU A 25 3.79 10.40 -18.52
CA GLU A 25 5.25 10.54 -18.56
C GLU A 25 5.88 9.28 -19.16
N LEU A 26 5.43 8.10 -18.74
CA LEU A 26 5.84 6.82 -19.32
C LEU A 26 5.52 6.72 -20.82
N GLN A 27 4.35 7.21 -21.24
CA GLN A 27 3.96 7.22 -22.65
C GLN A 27 4.90 8.13 -23.47
N ASP A 28 5.16 9.34 -22.96
CA ASP A 28 6.04 10.29 -23.64
C ASP A 28 7.48 9.78 -23.67
N GLU A 29 7.93 9.07 -22.64
CA GLU A 29 9.24 8.43 -22.61
C GLU A 29 9.36 7.27 -23.62
N LEU A 30 8.34 6.42 -23.72
CA LEU A 30 8.27 5.38 -24.75
C LEU A 30 8.29 5.98 -26.16
N LYS A 31 7.59 7.10 -26.36
CA LYS A 31 7.59 7.81 -27.65
C LYS A 31 8.93 8.48 -27.94
N ASN A 32 9.55 9.13 -26.97
CA ASN A 32 10.77 9.91 -27.14
C ASN A 32 12.01 9.03 -27.26
N LYS A 33 12.18 8.07 -26.34
CA LYS A 33 13.36 7.19 -26.27
C LYS A 33 13.24 5.98 -27.19
N CYS A 34 12.05 5.37 -27.27
CA CYS A 34 11.86 4.13 -28.02
C CYS A 34 11.21 4.34 -29.39
N LYS A 35 10.76 5.56 -29.72
CA LYS A 35 10.07 5.90 -30.98
C LYS A 35 8.82 5.04 -31.23
N ILE A 36 8.17 4.60 -30.17
CA ILE A 36 6.93 3.80 -30.22
C ILE A 36 5.79 4.64 -29.70
N ASP A 37 4.73 4.77 -30.50
CA ASP A 37 3.48 5.37 -30.06
C ASP A 37 2.56 4.29 -29.49
N VAL A 38 2.30 4.35 -28.18
CA VAL A 38 1.44 3.41 -27.46
C VAL A 38 0.23 4.17 -26.93
N PRO A 39 -1.00 3.67 -27.08
CA PRO A 39 -2.17 4.30 -26.49
C PRO A 39 -2.06 4.43 -24.97
N TYR A 40 -2.52 5.56 -24.42
CA TYR A 40 -2.44 5.87 -22.99
C TYR A 40 -2.99 4.74 -22.11
N LEU A 41 -4.19 4.23 -22.43
CA LEU A 41 -4.84 3.16 -21.65
C LEU A 41 -3.99 1.89 -21.57
N ARG A 42 -3.20 1.60 -22.61
CA ARG A 42 -2.29 0.45 -22.60
C ARG A 42 -1.09 0.71 -21.68
N VAL A 43 -0.51 1.91 -21.73
CA VAL A 43 0.57 2.30 -20.82
C VAL A 43 0.09 2.28 -19.36
N PHE A 44 -1.13 2.73 -19.09
CA PHE A 44 -1.74 2.66 -17.76
C PHE A 44 -1.82 1.21 -17.26
N LYS A 45 -2.42 0.30 -18.05
CA LYS A 45 -2.53 -1.12 -17.68
C LYS A 45 -1.18 -1.81 -17.54
N ASP A 46 -0.23 -1.49 -18.41
CA ASP A 46 1.13 -2.04 -18.36
C ASP A 46 1.89 -1.49 -17.14
N LYS A 47 1.63 -0.24 -16.72
CA LYS A 47 2.12 0.32 -15.45
C LYS A 47 1.55 -0.44 -14.25
N GLU A 48 0.23 -0.68 -14.20
CA GLU A 48 -0.38 -1.42 -13.09
C GLU A 48 0.24 -2.83 -12.96
N ARG A 49 0.36 -3.57 -14.08
CA ARG A 49 1.04 -4.87 -14.09
C ARG A 49 2.50 -4.80 -13.67
N ALA A 50 3.21 -3.76 -14.11
CA ALA A 50 4.59 -3.56 -13.72
C ALA A 50 4.73 -3.31 -12.22
N LEU A 51 3.81 -2.54 -11.63
CA LEU A 51 3.76 -2.32 -10.18
C LEU A 51 3.46 -3.63 -9.43
N ASP A 52 2.51 -4.45 -9.90
CA ASP A 52 2.24 -5.77 -9.32
C ASP A 52 3.48 -6.68 -9.38
N MET A 53 4.25 -6.63 -10.47
CA MET A 53 5.51 -7.39 -10.61
C MET A 53 6.63 -6.89 -9.68
N ILE A 54 6.62 -5.60 -9.31
CA ILE A 54 7.64 -5.01 -8.44
C ILE A 54 7.29 -5.20 -6.97
N ASN A 55 6.04 -4.92 -6.60
CA ASN A 55 5.58 -4.86 -5.21
C ASN A 55 4.88 -6.16 -4.75
N GLY A 56 4.54 -7.06 -5.67
CA GLY A 56 3.60 -8.15 -5.41
C GLY A 56 2.16 -7.72 -5.64
N GLN A 57 1.23 -8.69 -5.64
CA GLN A 57 -0.19 -8.39 -5.81
C GLN A 57 -0.78 -7.84 -4.52
N TRP A 58 -1.83 -7.03 -4.64
CA TRP A 58 -2.54 -6.50 -3.48
C TRP A 58 -3.14 -7.63 -2.63
N ASP A 59 -3.69 -8.66 -3.26
CA ASP A 59 -4.30 -9.80 -2.58
C ASP A 59 -3.27 -10.54 -1.69
N ASP A 60 -2.06 -10.77 -2.22
CA ASP A 60 -0.95 -11.36 -1.45
C ASP A 60 -0.60 -10.54 -0.20
N SER A 61 -0.72 -9.21 -0.29
CA SER A 61 -0.45 -8.32 0.84
C SER A 61 -1.50 -8.44 1.94
N TYR A 62 -2.77 -8.65 1.57
CA TYR A 62 -3.85 -8.86 2.53
C TYR A 62 -3.72 -10.22 3.23
N ASP A 63 -3.31 -11.26 2.50
CA ASP A 63 -3.07 -12.60 3.05
C ASP A 63 -1.93 -12.61 4.10
N LEU A 64 -1.01 -11.64 4.05
CA LEU A 64 0.07 -11.49 5.01
C LEU A 64 -0.33 -10.74 6.30
N LEU A 65 -1.49 -10.07 6.34
CA LEU A 65 -1.91 -9.27 7.49
C LEU A 65 -2.04 -10.06 8.81
N PRO A 66 -2.56 -11.31 8.82
CA PRO A 66 -2.60 -12.13 10.05
C PRO A 66 -1.18 -12.36 10.61
N THR A 67 -0.24 -12.77 9.75
CA THR A 67 1.16 -12.97 10.13
C THR A 67 1.79 -11.67 10.61
N TYR A 68 1.51 -10.55 9.93
CA TYR A 68 2.03 -9.24 10.32
C TYR A 68 1.49 -8.80 11.69
N ARG A 69 0.20 -9.04 11.97
CA ARG A 69 -0.40 -8.80 13.30
C ARG A 69 0.33 -9.58 14.37
N ASP A 70 0.58 -10.86 14.16
CA ASP A 70 1.25 -11.71 15.14
C ASP A 70 2.69 -11.25 15.38
N GLU A 71 3.40 -10.84 14.33
CA GLU A 71 4.75 -10.29 14.43
C GLU A 71 4.81 -8.94 15.16
N LEU A 72 3.81 -8.07 14.97
CA LEU A 72 3.69 -6.81 15.72
C LEU A 72 3.48 -7.08 17.21
N LEU A 73 2.59 -8.02 17.55
CA LEU A 73 2.32 -8.39 18.95
C LEU A 73 3.52 -9.09 19.60
N ARG A 74 4.29 -9.87 18.83
CA ARG A 74 5.53 -10.52 19.28
C ARG A 74 6.65 -9.51 19.52
N SER A 75 6.85 -8.57 18.60
CA SER A 75 7.94 -7.58 18.65
C SER A 75 7.68 -6.45 19.64
N VAL A 76 6.43 -6.01 19.76
CA VAL A 76 6.01 -4.95 20.67
C VAL A 76 4.84 -5.44 21.53
N PRO A 77 5.13 -6.22 22.59
CA PRO A 77 4.10 -6.77 23.47
C PRO A 77 3.21 -5.67 24.08
N SER A 78 1.96 -6.02 24.37
CA SER A 78 0.93 -5.12 24.90
C SER A 78 0.48 -3.99 23.96
N SER A 79 0.85 -4.06 22.68
CA SER A 79 0.23 -3.25 21.63
C SER A 79 -1.19 -3.75 21.34
N VAL A 80 -2.06 -2.88 20.83
CA VAL A 80 -3.39 -3.25 20.36
C VAL A 80 -3.33 -3.38 18.84
N VAL A 81 -3.52 -4.59 18.33
CA VAL A 81 -3.51 -4.87 16.89
C VAL A 81 -4.72 -5.74 16.55
N GLU A 82 -5.61 -5.20 15.73
CA GLU A 82 -6.87 -5.84 15.36
C GLU A 82 -6.99 -5.92 13.84
N LEU A 83 -7.24 -7.14 13.35
CA LEU A 83 -7.56 -7.41 11.96
C LEU A 83 -9.05 -7.78 11.90
N ASP A 84 -9.78 -7.07 11.05
CA ASP A 84 -11.21 -7.17 10.90
C ASP A 84 -11.52 -7.55 9.45
N ILE A 85 -12.20 -8.69 9.30
CA ILE A 85 -12.52 -9.33 8.03
C ILE A 85 -14.02 -9.62 7.96
N GLU A 86 -14.55 -9.61 6.75
CA GLU A 86 -15.94 -9.94 6.46
C GLU A 86 -16.00 -11.18 5.58
N GLU A 87 -16.77 -12.18 5.97
CA GLU A 87 -17.01 -13.38 5.17
C GLU A 87 -18.35 -13.24 4.44
N ASN A 88 -18.34 -13.34 3.11
CA ASN A 88 -19.55 -13.29 2.30
C ASN A 88 -19.48 -14.34 1.19
N ASN A 89 -20.48 -15.21 1.11
CA ASN A 89 -20.59 -16.28 0.11
C ASN A 89 -19.37 -17.21 -0.01
N GLY A 90 -18.60 -17.37 1.07
CA GLY A 90 -17.38 -18.21 1.09
C GLY A 90 -16.10 -17.47 0.73
N ASP A 91 -16.19 -16.20 0.33
CA ASP A 91 -15.06 -15.31 0.10
C ASP A 91 -14.77 -14.48 1.37
N VAL A 92 -13.49 -14.24 1.63
CA VAL A 92 -13.01 -13.40 2.74
C VAL A 92 -12.63 -12.03 2.21
N TYR A 93 -13.20 -10.98 2.80
CA TYR A 93 -12.95 -9.60 2.43
C TYR A 93 -12.27 -8.85 3.57
N PHE A 94 -11.18 -8.17 3.25
CA PHE A 94 -10.56 -7.23 4.18
C PHE A 94 -11.50 -6.08 4.50
N ARG A 95 -11.74 -5.81 5.78
CA ARG A 95 -12.49 -4.63 6.21
C ARG A 95 -11.57 -3.55 6.75
N ARG A 96 -10.80 -3.86 7.81
CA ARG A 96 -9.94 -2.89 8.50
C ARG A 96 -8.75 -3.56 9.18
N PHE A 97 -7.67 -2.80 9.32
CA PHE A 97 -6.51 -3.14 10.14
C PHE A 97 -6.24 -1.99 11.11
N PHE A 98 -6.37 -2.25 12.40
CA PHE A 98 -6.12 -1.26 13.44
C PHE A 98 -4.82 -1.58 14.17
N VAL A 99 -3.96 -0.56 14.34
CA VAL A 99 -2.66 -0.69 15.01
C VAL A 99 -2.49 0.47 15.98
N ALA A 100 -2.33 0.16 17.26
CA ALA A 100 -1.90 1.09 18.29
C ALA A 100 -0.77 0.47 19.09
N LEU A 101 0.48 0.87 18.78
CA LEU A 101 1.65 0.31 19.45
C LEU A 101 1.81 0.85 20.87
N LYS A 102 2.20 -0.03 21.78
CA LYS A 102 2.37 0.29 23.21
C LYS A 102 3.26 1.51 23.49
N PRO A 103 4.40 1.71 22.79
CA PRO A 103 5.23 2.90 23.00
C PRO A 103 4.50 4.22 22.68
N TYR A 104 3.67 4.24 21.64
CA TYR A 104 2.91 5.43 21.26
C TYR A 104 1.79 5.72 22.27
N ILE A 105 1.09 4.67 22.73
CA ILE A 105 0.09 4.80 23.80
C ILE A 105 0.74 5.37 25.06
N ASN A 106 1.89 4.82 25.47
CA ASN A 106 2.61 5.29 26.65
C ASN A 106 3.11 6.73 26.48
N GLY A 107 3.68 7.05 25.32
CA GLY A 107 4.16 8.40 25.01
C GLY A 107 3.04 9.43 25.04
N PHE A 108 1.86 9.08 24.52
CA PHE A 108 0.68 9.92 24.62
C PHE A 108 0.27 10.13 26.09
N LEU A 109 0.11 9.06 26.87
CA LEU A 109 -0.29 9.17 28.28
C LEU A 109 0.71 9.96 29.14
N GLN A 110 2.00 9.86 28.87
CA GLN A 110 3.05 10.56 29.61
C GLN A 110 3.27 12.00 29.13
N GLY A 111 3.11 12.24 27.83
CA GLY A 111 3.34 13.55 27.20
C GLY A 111 2.13 14.47 27.22
N CYS A 112 0.92 13.92 27.35
CA CYS A 112 -0.29 14.73 27.47
C CYS A 112 -0.28 15.50 28.80
N ARG A 113 -0.44 16.82 28.70
CA ARG A 113 -0.71 17.64 29.89
C ARG A 113 -1.99 17.13 30.56
N PRO A 114 -2.04 17.07 31.90
CA PRO A 114 -3.25 16.65 32.61
C PRO A 114 -4.44 17.49 32.15
N TYR A 115 -5.52 16.82 31.78
CA TYR A 115 -6.76 17.45 31.36
C TYR A 115 -7.38 18.14 32.59
N ILE A 116 -7.18 19.46 32.72
CA ILE A 116 -7.83 20.27 33.75
C ILE A 116 -9.23 20.62 33.22
N ALA A 117 -10.21 19.77 33.50
CA ALA A 117 -11.61 20.12 33.34
C ALA A 117 -12.05 20.92 34.57
N LEU A 118 -12.45 22.18 34.39
CA LEU A 118 -13.21 22.90 35.40
C LEU A 118 -14.65 22.42 35.33
N ASP A 119 -14.98 21.40 36.12
CA ASP A 119 -16.37 21.03 36.32
C ASP A 119 -17.06 22.15 37.10
N ARG A 120 -18.02 22.82 36.46
CA ARG A 120 -18.79 23.89 37.09
C ARG A 120 -19.79 23.20 38.01
N LYS A 121 -19.43 23.04 39.28
CA LYS A 121 -20.38 22.62 40.32
C LYS A 121 -21.64 23.48 40.21
N ILE A 122 -22.75 22.83 39.89
CA ILE A 122 -24.12 23.34 40.03
C ILE A 122 -24.42 23.49 41.52
#